data_AF-A0A356QNF3-F1
#
_entry.id   AF-A0A356QNF3-F1
#
_cell.length_a   1.000
_cell.length_b   1.000
_cell.length_c   1.000
_cell.angle_alpha   90.00
_cell.angle_beta   90.00
_cell.angle_gamma   90.00
#
_symmetry.space_group_name_H-M   'P 1'
#
loop_
_entity.id
_entity.type
_entity.pdbx_description
1 polymer ?
#
loop_
_entity_poly.entity_id
_entity_poly.type
_entity_poly.pdbx_seq_one_letter_code
_entity_poly.pdbx_strand_id
1 'polypeptide(L)' 'MNPDGGTPVLPIRRALVSVYDKTGLDRLAAALKAAGIVAVSTGGTARALQGYGVSVEDVSSITGFPEVLDGRVKTLHPN' A
#
# COMPACT_ATOMS: atom_id res chain seq x y z
N MET A 1 29.99 -6.14 5.31
CA MET A 1 29.84 -7.48 4.69
C MET A 1 29.00 -8.32 5.63
N ASN A 2 27.87 -8.86 5.17
CA ASN A 2 27.10 -9.84 5.93
C ASN A 2 27.77 -11.23 5.78
N PRO A 3 27.83 -12.05 6.84
CA PRO A 3 28.57 -13.31 6.84
C PRO A 3 27.94 -14.45 6.01
N ASP A 4 26.70 -14.31 5.55
CA ASP A 4 25.89 -15.47 5.09
C ASP A 4 25.64 -15.53 3.57
N GLY A 5 26.22 -14.62 2.76
CA GLY A 5 26.08 -14.63 1.29
C GLY A 5 24.66 -14.46 0.72
N GLY A 6 23.63 -14.41 1.56
CA GLY A 6 22.24 -14.14 1.19
C GLY A 6 21.94 -12.64 1.09
N THR A 7 21.04 -12.27 0.18
CA THR A 7 20.52 -10.90 0.07
C THR A 7 19.98 -10.45 1.42
N PRO A 8 20.34 -9.26 1.93
CA PRO A 8 19.82 -8.79 3.21
C PRO A 8 18.29 -8.70 3.15
N VAL A 9 17.61 -9.42 4.04
CA VAL A 9 16.16 -9.35 4.18
C VAL A 9 15.83 -8.02 4.84
N LEU A 10 15.16 -7.13 4.10
CA LEU A 10 14.71 -5.85 4.61
C LEU A 10 13.31 -6.00 5.24
N PRO A 11 13.13 -5.58 6.51
CA PRO A 11 11.82 -5.64 7.15
C PRO A 11 10.85 -4.67 6.45
N ILE A 12 9.66 -5.18 6.10
CA ILE A 12 8.60 -4.39 5.49
C ILE A 12 7.93 -3.56 6.58
N ARG A 13 7.93 -2.23 6.42
CA ARG A 13 7.26 -1.30 7.36
C ARG A 13 5.97 -0.72 6.80
N ARG A 14 5.92 -0.55 5.48
CA ARG A 14 4.79 0.03 4.74
C ARG A 14 4.59 -0.75 3.45
N ALA A 15 3.34 -0.87 3.00
CA ALA A 15 3.00 -1.59 1.76
C ALA A 15 2.06 -0.77 0.88
N LEU A 16 2.47 -0.46 -0.36
CA LEU A 16 1.58 0.14 -1.35
C LEU A 16 0.67 -0.96 -1.94
N VAL A 17 -0.65 -0.81 -1.82
CA VAL A 17 -1.62 -1.80 -2.32
C VAL A 17 -2.61 -1.11 -3.24
N SER A 18 -2.67 -1.54 -4.50
CA SER A 18 -3.62 -1.04 -5.50
C SER A 18 -4.06 -2.20 -6.39
N VAL A 19 -5.26 -2.72 -6.14
CA VAL A 19 -5.77 -3.90 -6.85
C VAL A 19 -7.19 -3.65 -7.33
N TYR A 20 -7.49 -4.12 -8.54
CA TYR A 20 -8.86 -4.08 -9.07
C TYR A 20 -9.67 -5.25 -8.49
N ASP A 21 -9.18 -6.46 -8.70
CA ASP A 21 -9.70 -7.69 -8.10
C ASP A 21 -9.29 -7.78 -6.63
N LYS A 22 -10.25 -8.06 -5.76
CA LYS A 22 -10.09 -8.09 -4.30
C LYS A 22 -9.99 -9.53 -3.78
N THR A 23 -9.94 -10.52 -4.68
CA THR A 23 -9.73 -11.92 -4.32
C THR A 23 -8.46 -12.06 -3.47
N GLY A 24 -8.62 -12.57 -2.24
CA GLY A 24 -7.51 -12.79 -1.29
C GLY A 24 -7.02 -11.53 -0.56
N LEU A 25 -7.64 -10.37 -0.78
CA LEU A 25 -7.25 -9.12 -0.11
C LEU A 25 -7.48 -9.18 1.41
N ASP A 26 -8.46 -9.97 1.85
CA ASP A 26 -8.74 -10.29 3.26
C ASP A 26 -7.54 -10.98 3.94
N ARG A 27 -6.95 -11.97 3.29
CA ARG A 27 -5.80 -12.71 3.81
C ARG A 27 -4.55 -11.84 3.87
N LEU A 28 -4.34 -11.04 2.82
CA LEU A 28 -3.25 -10.05 2.79
C LEU A 28 -3.44 -9.02 3.91
N ALA A 29 -4.64 -8.50 4.09
CA ALA A 29 -4.96 -7.53 5.13
C ALA A 29 -4.69 -8.08 6.53
N ALA A 30 -5.08 -9.32 6.80
CA ALA A 30 -4.81 -9.98 8.07
C ALA A 30 -3.30 -10.08 8.35
N ALA A 31 -2.49 -10.43 7.35
CA ALA A 31 -1.04 -10.50 7.48
C ALA A 31 -0.40 -9.13 7.73
N LEU A 32 -0.82 -8.09 6.98
CA LEU A 32 -0.33 -6.72 7.17
C LEU A 32 -0.64 -6.20 8.58
N LYS A 33 -1.88 -6.43 9.05
CA LYS A 33 -2.32 -6.04 10.39
C LYS A 33 -1.53 -6.77 11.48
N ALA A 34 -1.36 -8.08 11.36
CA ALA A 34 -0.61 -8.88 12.32
C ALA A 34 0.87 -8.45 12.40
N ALA A 35 1.43 -8.00 11.28
CA ALA A 35 2.79 -7.49 11.19
C ALA A 35 2.93 -6.01 11.61
N GLY A 36 1.84 -5.32 11.93
CA GLY A 36 1.86 -3.88 12.24
C GLY A 36 2.27 -2.99 11.05
N ILE A 37 2.07 -3.47 9.82
CA ILE A 37 2.44 -2.77 8.59
C ILE A 37 1.32 -1.78 8.23
N VAL A 38 1.72 -0.54 7.92
CA VAL A 38 0.80 0.47 7.39
C VAL A 38 0.65 0.28 5.89
N ALA A 39 -0.58 0.13 5.42
CA ALA A 39 -0.86 0.11 4.00
C ALA A 39 -0.94 1.54 3.46
N VAL A 40 -0.47 1.73 2.24
CA VAL A 40 -0.66 2.96 1.46
C VAL A 40 -1.58 2.60 0.31
N SER A 41 -2.72 3.26 0.15
CA SER A 41 -3.69 2.90 -0.87
C SER A 41 -4.65 4.06 -1.15
N THR A 42 -5.38 4.00 -2.28
CA THR A 42 -6.44 4.96 -2.62
C THR A 42 -7.70 4.25 -3.14
N GLY A 43 -8.79 5.01 -3.24
CA GLY A 43 -10.04 4.57 -3.86
C GLY A 43 -10.62 3.30 -3.23
N GLY A 44 -11.09 2.38 -4.07
CA GLY A 44 -11.77 1.16 -3.62
C GLY A 44 -10.89 0.18 -2.84
N THR A 45 -9.57 0.18 -3.08
CA THR A 45 -8.64 -0.71 -2.37
C THR A 45 -8.43 -0.23 -0.92
N ALA A 46 -8.26 1.08 -0.73
CA ALA A 46 -8.14 1.68 0.59
C ALA A 46 -9.35 1.36 1.48
N ARG A 47 -10.56 1.55 0.94
CA ARG A 47 -11.82 1.25 1.64
C ARG A 47 -11.92 -0.22 2.05
N ALA A 48 -11.51 -1.14 1.17
CA ALA A 48 -11.53 -2.57 1.47
C ALA A 48 -10.55 -2.93 2.60
N LEU A 49 -9.31 -2.42 2.53
CA LEU A 49 -8.29 -2.65 3.57
C LEU A 49 -8.69 -2.07 4.93
N GLN A 50 -9.27 -0.87 4.95
CA GLN A 50 -9.83 -0.25 6.15
C GLN A 50 -10.97 -1.10 6.74
N GLY A 51 -11.83 -1.67 5.88
CA GLY A 51 -12.89 -2.60 6.30
C GLY A 51 -12.37 -3.86 6.99
N TYR A 52 -11.16 -4.30 6.66
CA TYR A 52 -10.47 -5.39 7.36
C TYR A 52 -9.68 -4.94 8.61
N GLY A 53 -9.73 -3.64 8.94
CA GLY A 53 -9.06 -3.06 10.10
C GLY A 53 -7.56 -2.90 9.95
N VAL A 54 -7.06 -2.76 8.71
CA VAL A 54 -5.68 -2.38 8.41
C VAL A 54 -5.55 -0.86 8.52
N SER A 55 -4.45 -0.38 9.12
CA SER A 55 -4.10 1.05 9.06
C SER A 55 -3.74 1.42 7.63
N VAL A 56 -4.52 2.31 7.02
CA VAL A 56 -4.31 2.78 5.64
C VAL A 56 -4.01 4.27 5.64
N GLU A 57 -2.91 4.64 4.98
CA GLU A 57 -2.59 6.02 4.61
C GLU A 57 -2.96 6.26 3.15
N ASP A 58 -3.52 7.43 2.88
CA ASP A 58 -3.87 7.84 1.52
C ASP A 58 -2.60 8.23 0.74
N VAL A 59 -2.46 7.76 -0.50
CA VAL A 59 -1.34 8.14 -1.37
C VAL A 59 -1.28 9.66 -1.55
N SER A 60 -2.43 10.33 -1.66
CA SER A 60 -2.51 11.80 -1.81
C SER A 60 -1.93 12.54 -0.60
N SER A 61 -2.00 11.95 0.59
CA SER A 61 -1.40 12.51 1.81
C SER A 61 0.14 12.40 1.83
N ILE A 62 0.70 11.52 1.00
CA ILE A 62 2.15 11.29 0.89
C ILE A 62 2.75 12.08 -0.27
N THR A 63 2.03 12.19 -1.39
CA THR A 63 2.51 12.89 -2.60
C THR A 63 2.19 14.38 -2.59
N GLY A 64 1.28 14.85 -1.73
CA GLY A 64 0.86 16.25 -1.69
C GLY A 64 0.02 16.68 -2.89
N PHE A 65 -0.36 15.74 -3.77
CA PHE A 65 -1.24 15.99 -4.91
C PHE A 65 -2.67 15.58 -4.56
N PRO A 66 -3.64 16.51 -4.53
CA PRO A 66 -5.04 16.16 -4.35
C PRO A 66 -5.51 15.28 -5.52
N GLU A 67 -6.48 14.41 -5.27
CA GLU A 67 -7.15 13.64 -6.31
C GLU A 67 -7.88 14.62 -7.25
N VAL A 68 -7.32 14.90 -8.43
CA VAL A 68 -7.96 15.75 -9.45
C VAL A 68 -8.21 14.92 -10.72
N LEU A 69 -9.38 15.13 -11.34
CA LEU A 69 -9.76 14.63 -12.67
C LEU A 69 -10.00 13.11 -12.82
N ASP A 70 -10.69 12.47 -11.87
CA ASP A 70 -11.27 11.12 -12.07
C ASP A 70 -10.25 10.09 -12.65
N GLY A 71 -8.98 10.18 -12.20
CA GLY A 71 -7.89 9.28 -12.60
C GLY A 71 -7.20 9.54 -13.94
N ARG A 72 -7.46 10.66 -14.65
CA ARG A 72 -6.95 10.91 -16.01
C ARG A 72 -5.51 11.41 -16.14
N VAL A 73 -4.85 11.80 -15.05
CA VAL A 73 -3.51 12.43 -15.09
C VAL A 73 -2.42 11.61 -14.38
N LYS A 74 -2.67 10.33 -14.08
CA LYS A 74 -1.79 9.48 -13.26
C LYS A 74 -0.41 9.12 -13.86
N THR A 75 -0.02 9.62 -15.04
CA THR A 75 1.25 9.27 -15.71
C THR A 75 2.12 10.47 -16.08
N LEU A 76 1.82 11.67 -15.58
CA LEU A 76 2.63 12.87 -15.83
C LEU A 76 3.18 13.43 -14.51
N HIS A 77 4.15 12.72 -13.94
CA HIS A 77 5.03 13.29 -12.90
C HIS A 77 6.42 12.64 -12.98
N PRO A 78 7.52 13.41 -12.88
CA PRO A 78 8.87 12.91 -13.12
C PRO A 78 9.52 12.10 -11.99
N ASN A 79 8.82 11.83 -10.88
CA ASN A 79 9.33 11.08 -9.72
C ASN A 79 8.38 9.97 -9.33
#